data_AF-A0A7C4VWM2-F1
#
_entry.id   AF-A0A7C4VWM2-F1
#
_cell.length_a   1.000
_cell.length_b   1.000
_cell.length_c   1.000
_cell.angle_alpha   90.00
_cell.angle_beta   90.00
_cell.angle_gamma   90.00
#
_symmetry.space_group_name_H-M   'P 1'
#
loop_
_entity.id
_entity.type
_entity.pdbx_description
1 polymer ?
#
loop_
_entity_poly.entity_id
_entity_poly.type
_entity_poly.pdbx_seq_one_letter_code
_entity_poly.pdbx_strand_id
1 'polypeptide(L)'
;MASVTVDDVRDVINVSQADIPDSKVVKMVKRAEVTLGLELGRDIDSENCTEAEKEFITVLAAIYAICYLTGGSAVGLSFNVGDQNVSVLSKAPPLDVLQSELERILGNLKGCYVGRV
;
A
#
# COMPACT_ATOMS: atom_id res chain seq x y z
N MET A 1 8.12 14.41 -9.81
CA MET A 1 7.10 13.37 -10.08
C MET A 1 7.65 12.08 -9.54
N ALA A 2 6.89 11.41 -8.69
CA ALA A 2 7.30 10.19 -8.04
C ALA A 2 6.59 9.02 -8.74
N SER A 3 7.26 7.87 -8.84
CA SER A 3 6.68 6.64 -9.38
C SER A 3 6.86 5.49 -8.39
N VAL A 4 5.84 4.65 -8.29
CA VAL A 4 5.88 3.45 -7.46
C VAL A 4 6.52 2.34 -8.29
N THR A 5 7.63 1.79 -7.82
CA THR A 5 8.26 0.62 -8.44
C THR A 5 8.00 -0.62 -7.60
N VAL A 6 8.04 -1.79 -8.25
CA VAL A 6 7.92 -3.08 -7.54
C VAL A 6 9.05 -3.30 -6.53
N ASP A 7 10.20 -2.65 -6.74
CA ASP A 7 11.36 -2.70 -5.86
C ASP A 7 11.12 -1.90 -4.58
N ASP A 8 10.54 -0.70 -4.70
CA ASP A 8 10.12 0.16 -3.57
C ASP A 8 9.22 -0.61 -2.59
N VAL A 9 8.23 -1.34 -3.12
CA VAL A 9 7.30 -2.14 -2.31
C VAL A 9 8.02 -3.30 -1.62
N ARG A 10 8.97 -3.94 -2.30
CA ARG A 10 9.76 -5.08 -1.77
C ARG A 10 10.73 -4.66 -0.68
N ASP A 11 11.35 -3.49 -0.83
CA ASP A 11 12.27 -2.92 0.16
C ASP A 11 11.54 -2.65 1.48
N VAL A 12 10.34 -2.05 1.42
CA VAL A 12 9.51 -1.74 2.60
C VAL A 12 9.16 -2.97 3.44
N ILE A 13 8.87 -4.10 2.79
CA ILE A 13 8.53 -5.37 3.47
C ILE A 13 9.74 -6.30 3.64
N ASN A 14 10.92 -5.89 3.16
CA ASN A 14 12.16 -6.64 3.17
C ASN A 14 12.00 -8.08 2.64
N VAL A 15 11.29 -8.25 1.52
CA VAL A 15 11.08 -9.55 0.86
C VAL A 15 11.75 -9.60 -0.50
N SER A 16 12.00 -10.81 -0.99
CA SER A 16 12.60 -11.03 -2.30
C SER A 16 11.56 -11.41 -3.35
N GLN A 17 11.96 -11.36 -4.62
CA GLN A 17 11.14 -11.83 -5.76
C GLN A 17 10.68 -13.30 -5.62
N ALA A 18 11.38 -14.09 -4.80
CA ALA A 18 11.02 -15.46 -4.46
C ALA A 18 9.74 -15.58 -3.62
N ASP A 19 9.47 -14.59 -2.75
CA ASP A 19 8.28 -14.56 -1.89
C ASP A 19 7.05 -14.09 -2.66
N ILE A 20 7.23 -13.04 -3.47
CA ILE A 20 6.15 -12.43 -4.26
C ILE A 20 6.62 -12.14 -5.70
N PRO A 21 5.94 -12.70 -6.72
CA PRO A 21 6.25 -12.42 -8.10
C PRO A 21 5.82 -11.01 -8.50
N ASP A 22 6.56 -10.40 -9.42
CA ASP A 22 6.42 -9.00 -9.87
C ASP A 22 5.03 -8.75 -10.44
N SER A 23 4.49 -9.73 -11.18
CA SER A 23 3.12 -9.69 -11.69
C SER A 23 2.08 -9.48 -10.59
N LYS A 24 2.34 -9.97 -9.37
CA LYS A 24 1.45 -9.81 -8.23
C LYS A 24 1.63 -8.45 -7.56
N VAL A 25 2.87 -7.98 -7.40
CA VAL A 25 3.17 -6.63 -6.91
C VAL A 25 2.51 -5.58 -7.81
N VAL A 26 2.67 -5.69 -9.14
CA VAL A 26 2.06 -4.77 -10.11
C VAL A 26 0.53 -4.77 -9.97
N LYS A 27 -0.10 -5.93 -9.78
CA LYS A 27 -1.54 -6.01 -9.52
C LYS A 27 -1.93 -5.34 -8.20
N MET A 28 -1.11 -5.47 -7.16
CA MET A 28 -1.35 -4.85 -5.85
C MET A 28 -1.21 -3.33 -5.91
N VAL A 29 -0.16 -2.82 -6.57
CA VAL A 29 0.06 -1.39 -6.83
C VAL A 29 -1.13 -0.81 -7.60
N LYS A 30 -1.56 -1.46 -8.69
CA LYS A 30 -2.71 -1.00 -9.47
C LYS A 30 -4.01 -1.00 -8.67
N ARG A 31 -4.18 -1.97 -7.76
CA ARG A 31 -5.35 -2.03 -6.86
C ARG A 31 -5.31 -0.93 -5.81
N ALA A 32 -4.12 -0.61 -5.30
CA ALA A 32 -3.88 0.47 -4.36
C ALA A 32 -4.11 1.85 -5.00
N GLU A 33 -3.63 2.04 -6.22
CA GLU A 33 -3.90 3.20 -7.07
C GLU A 33 -5.40 3.42 -7.27
N VAL A 34 -6.13 2.39 -7.72
CA VAL A 34 -7.60 2.47 -7.89
C VAL A 34 -8.29 2.77 -6.55
N THR A 35 -7.83 2.19 -5.44
CA THR A 35 -8.40 2.47 -4.11
C THR A 35 -8.20 3.94 -3.74
N LEU A 36 -6.98 4.47 -3.93
CA LEU A 36 -6.68 5.87 -3.65
C LEU A 36 -7.49 6.81 -4.55
N GLY A 37 -7.65 6.46 -5.82
CA GLY A 37 -8.46 7.22 -6.76
C GLY A 37 -9.95 7.23 -6.41
N LEU A 38 -10.49 6.10 -5.95
CA LEU A 38 -11.86 6.00 -5.42
C LEU A 38 -12.05 6.86 -4.16
N GLU A 39 -11.05 6.85 -3.26
CA GLU A 39 -11.10 7.64 -2.03
C GLU A 39 -11.00 9.15 -2.25
N LEU A 40 -10.24 9.58 -3.27
CA LEU A 40 -10.07 10.99 -3.65
C LEU A 40 -11.10 11.46 -4.69
N GLY A 41 -11.85 10.53 -5.30
CA GLY A 41 -12.78 10.83 -6.38
C GLY A 41 -12.11 11.29 -7.67
N ARG A 42 -10.85 10.90 -7.93
CA ARG A 42 -10.08 11.24 -9.13
C ARG A 42 -9.23 10.07 -9.60
N ASP A 43 -8.86 10.08 -10.88
CA ASP A 43 -7.91 9.10 -11.41
C ASP A 43 -6.50 9.43 -10.87
N ILE A 44 -5.84 8.43 -10.29
CA ILE A 44 -4.48 8.53 -9.76
C ILE A 44 -3.64 7.61 -10.62
N ASP A 45 -2.44 8.05 -10.99
CA ASP A 45 -1.52 7.25 -11.77
C ASP A 45 -0.24 6.99 -10.96
N SER A 46 0.07 5.72 -10.75
CA SER A 46 1.24 5.26 -9.99
C SER A 46 2.57 5.53 -10.70
N GLU A 47 2.57 5.86 -11.99
CA GLU A 47 3.74 6.33 -12.73
C GLU A 47 3.90 7.86 -12.62
N ASN A 48 2.83 8.59 -12.30
CA ASN A 48 2.83 10.05 -12.22
C ASN A 48 2.06 10.59 -11.01
N CYS A 49 2.59 10.34 -9.82
CA CYS A 49 1.98 10.74 -8.57
C CYS A 49 2.86 11.72 -7.76
N THR A 50 2.22 12.41 -6.81
CA THR A 50 2.91 13.18 -5.78
C THR A 50 3.60 12.25 -4.79
N GLU A 51 4.58 12.75 -4.03
CA GLU A 51 5.30 11.92 -3.04
C GLU A 51 4.36 11.29 -2.01
N ALA A 52 3.32 12.01 -1.59
CA ALA A 52 2.31 11.50 -0.67
C ALA A 52 1.45 10.37 -1.27
N GLU A 53 1.08 10.47 -2.55
CA GLU A 53 0.34 9.42 -3.25
C GLU A 53 1.22 8.21 -3.50
N LYS A 54 2.50 8.42 -3.88
CA LYS A 54 3.48 7.34 -3.99
C LYS A 54 3.60 6.58 -2.68
N GLU A 55 3.81 7.30 -1.58
CA GLU A 55 3.96 6.70 -0.24
C GLU A 55 2.71 5.90 0.16
N PHE A 56 1.52 6.46 -0.07
CA PHE A 56 0.26 5.74 0.17
C PHE A 56 0.16 4.44 -0.63
N ILE A 57 0.44 4.49 -1.94
CA ILE A 57 0.33 3.33 -2.82
C ILE A 57 1.37 2.27 -2.44
N THR A 58 2.61 2.68 -2.13
CA THR A 58 3.67 1.78 -1.69
C THR A 58 3.31 1.08 -0.38
N VAL A 59 2.83 1.83 0.62
CA VAL A 59 2.39 1.28 1.92
C VAL A 59 1.20 0.34 1.76
N LEU A 60 0.19 0.71 0.96
CA LEU A 60 -0.98 -0.13 0.72
C LEU A 60 -0.62 -1.40 -0.05
N ALA A 61 0.28 -1.30 -1.04
CA ALA A 61 0.80 -2.45 -1.76
C ALA A 61 1.63 -3.37 -0.84
N ALA A 62 2.40 -2.81 0.08
CA ALA A 62 3.13 -3.55 1.11
C ALA A 62 2.17 -4.32 2.04
N ILE A 63 1.08 -3.71 2.49
CA ILE A 63 0.04 -4.39 3.30
C ILE A 63 -0.57 -5.55 2.51
N TYR A 64 -0.90 -5.33 1.23
CA TYR A 64 -1.43 -6.40 0.38
C TYR A 64 -0.43 -7.55 0.21
N ALA A 65 0.85 -7.24 0.06
CA ALA A 65 1.92 -8.22 -0.02
C ALA A 65 2.03 -9.04 1.28
N ILE A 66 2.00 -8.39 2.44
CA ILE A 66 1.98 -9.04 3.75
C ILE A 66 0.74 -9.93 3.91
N CYS A 67 -0.44 -9.45 3.53
CA CYS A 67 -1.68 -10.23 3.58
C CYS A 67 -1.57 -11.47 2.69
N TYR A 68 -0.95 -11.36 1.52
CA TYR A 68 -0.72 -12.50 0.65
C TYR A 68 0.25 -13.53 1.26
N LEU A 69 1.34 -13.07 1.87
CA LEU A 69 2.35 -13.95 2.50
C LEU A 69 1.83 -14.65 3.76
N THR A 70 0.97 -13.97 4.52
CA THR A 70 0.31 -14.51 5.73
C THR A 70 -0.86 -15.45 5.43
N GLY A 71 -1.21 -15.64 4.14
CA GLY A 71 -2.43 -16.36 3.74
C GLY A 71 -3.73 -15.64 4.14
N GLY A 72 -3.63 -14.35 4.46
CA GLY A 72 -4.76 -13.46 4.69
C GLY A 72 -5.47 -13.04 3.41
N SER A 73 -6.49 -12.20 3.58
CA SER A 73 -7.26 -11.62 2.48
C SER A 73 -7.29 -10.11 2.63
N ALA A 74 -7.05 -9.39 1.54
CA ALA A 74 -7.12 -7.94 1.53
C ALA A 74 -7.83 -7.41 0.29
N VAL A 75 -8.78 -6.52 0.52
CA VAL A 75 -9.66 -5.92 -0.49
C VAL A 75 -9.92 -4.46 -0.11
N GLY A 76 -9.32 -3.53 -0.87
CA GLY A 76 -9.45 -2.10 -0.61
C GLY A 76 -8.75 -1.69 0.69
N LEU A 77 -9.44 -0.90 1.51
CA LEU A 77 -8.99 -0.52 2.85
C LEU A 77 -9.30 -1.59 3.92
N SER A 78 -9.89 -2.72 3.53
CA SER A 78 -10.16 -3.83 4.43
C SER A 78 -9.14 -4.93 4.22
N PHE A 79 -8.28 -5.13 5.21
CA PHE A 79 -7.23 -6.15 5.20
C PHE A 79 -7.41 -7.05 6.42
N ASN A 80 -7.44 -8.36 6.16
CA ASN A 80 -7.50 -9.40 7.17
C ASN A 80 -6.25 -10.25 7.04
N VAL A 81 -5.30 -10.06 7.95
CA VAL A 81 -4.13 -10.92 8.04
C VAL A 81 -4.57 -12.28 8.57
N GLY A 82 -4.07 -13.34 7.93
CA GLY A 82 -4.37 -14.70 8.30
C GLY A 82 -3.53 -15.10 9.50
N ASP A 83 -2.50 -15.89 9.25
CA ASP A 83 -1.63 -16.40 10.30
C ASP A 83 -0.52 -15.39 10.61
N GLN A 84 -0.45 -14.89 11.85
CA GLN A 84 0.60 -13.96 12.29
C GLN A 84 1.93 -14.64 12.61
N ASN A 85 2.04 -15.96 12.44
CA ASN A 85 3.22 -16.76 12.71
C ASN A 85 4.06 -17.01 11.44
N VAL A 86 3.96 -16.12 10.44
CA VAL A 86 4.96 -16.06 9.37
C VAL A 86 6.14 -15.21 9.82
N SER A 87 7.34 -15.77 9.68
CA SER A 87 8.62 -15.13 10.04
C SER A 87 8.86 -13.75 9.39
N VAL A 88 8.09 -13.42 8.35
CA VAL A 88 8.07 -12.14 7.64
C VAL A 88 7.34 -11.05 8.45
N LEU A 89 6.32 -11.41 9.21
CA LEU A 89 5.54 -10.48 10.04
C LEU A 89 6.27 -10.04 11.30
N SER A 90 7.25 -10.84 11.77
CA SER A 90 8.16 -10.42 12.85
C SER A 90 9.17 -9.35 12.43
N LYS A 91 9.35 -9.14 11.12
CA LYS A 91 10.23 -8.10 10.55
C LYS A 91 9.47 -6.90 9.99
N ALA A 92 8.20 -7.09 9.63
CA ALA A 92 7.33 -6.01 9.19
C ALA A 92 6.83 -5.20 10.39
N PRO A 93 6.64 -3.87 10.25
CA PRO A 93 5.98 -3.08 11.28
C PRO A 93 4.57 -3.61 11.53
N PRO A 94 4.05 -3.49 12.78
CA PRO A 94 2.71 -3.95 13.11
C PRO A 94 1.68 -3.25 12.21
N LEU A 95 0.68 -4.00 11.76
CA LEU A 95 -0.38 -3.52 10.84
C LEU A 95 -1.12 -2.28 11.36
N ASP A 96 -1.15 -2.11 12.68
CA ASP A 96 -1.74 -0.95 13.35
C ASP A 96 -0.99 0.36 13.01
N VAL A 97 0.33 0.28 12.89
CA VAL A 97 1.18 1.40 12.46
C VAL A 97 0.96 1.70 10.99
N LEU A 98 0.92 0.65 10.15
CA LEU A 98 0.66 0.81 8.71
C LEU A 98 -0.76 1.38 8.46
N GLN A 99 -1.76 0.96 9.22
CA GLN A 99 -3.12 1.54 9.18
C GLN A 99 -3.14 2.99 9.63
N SER A 100 -2.52 3.29 10.77
CA SER A 100 -2.46 4.66 11.29
C SER A 100 -1.73 5.60 10.33
N GLU A 101 -0.65 5.13 9.70
CA GLU A 101 0.10 5.90 8.70
C GLU A 101 -0.75 6.09 7.43
N LEU A 102 -1.43 5.05 6.97
CA LEU A 102 -2.30 5.10 5.80
C LEU A 102 -3.50 6.03 6.02
N GLU A 103 -4.16 5.98 7.17
CA GLU A 103 -5.22 6.92 7.56
C GLU A 103 -4.70 8.35 7.70
N ARG A 104 -3.49 8.52 8.21
CA ARG A 104 -2.86 9.84 8.36
C ARG A 104 -2.48 10.44 6.99
N ILE A 105 -1.95 9.64 6.06
CA ILE A 105 -1.67 10.08 4.68
C ILE A 105 -2.98 10.37 3.95
N LEU A 106 -4.00 9.50 4.08
CA LEU A 106 -5.32 9.70 3.52
C LEU A 106 -5.98 10.97 4.06
N GLY A 107 -5.87 11.21 5.36
CA GLY A 107 -6.35 12.40 6.04
C GLY A 107 -5.63 13.67 5.56
N ASN A 108 -4.32 13.61 5.30
CA ASN A 108 -3.59 14.71 4.68
C ASN A 108 -4.04 14.96 3.23
N LEU A 109 -4.24 13.90 2.44
CA LEU A 109 -4.70 14.02 1.06
C LEU A 109 -6.14 14.56 0.98
N LYS A 110 -7.06 14.08 1.84
CA LYS A 110 -8.44 14.59 1.95
C LYS A 110 -8.49 16.00 2.55
N GLY A 111 -7.70 16.27 3.59
CA GLY A 111 -7.64 17.56 4.28
C GLY A 111 -7.05 18.69 3.43
N CYS A 112 -6.01 18.38 2.63
CA CYS A 112 -5.44 19.32 1.66
C CYS A 112 -6.46 19.70 0.56
N TYR A 113 -7.40 18.82 0.24
CA TYR A 113 -8.48 19.09 -0.72
C TYR A 113 -9.64 19.93 -0.15
N VAL A 114 -9.90 19.85 1.17
CA VAL A 114 -11.00 20.60 1.82
C VAL A 114 -10.61 22.04 2.20
N GLY A 115 -9.31 22.38 2.17
CA GLY A 115 -8.80 23.70 2.55
C GLY A 115 -8.63 24.74 1.43
N ARG A 116 -9.08 24.45 0.20
CA ARG A 116 -8.93 25.39 -0.93
C ARG A 116 -10.29 25.93 -1.38
N VAL A 117 -10.86 26.80 -0.55
CA VAL A 117 -11.95 27.73 -0.88
C VAL A 117 -11.57 29.16 -0.49
#